data_AF-A0A4D4KUG8-F1
#
_entry.id   AF-A0A4D4KUG8-F1
#
_cell.length_a   1.000
_cell.length_b   1.000
_cell.length_c   1.000
_cell.angle_alpha   90.00
_cell.angle_beta   90.00
_cell.angle_gamma   90.00
#
_symmetry.space_group_name_H-M   'P 1'
#
loop_
_entity.id
_entity.type
_entity.pdbx_description
1 polymer ?
#
loop_
_entity_poly.entity_id
_entity_poly.type
_entity_poly.pdbx_seq_one_letter_code
_entity_poly.pdbx_strand_id
1 'polypeptide(L)' 'MVDLVPAFTRDVTGLGHHGTGDLEVELCTQRDLERAQDLFRLSYAAA' A
#
# COMPACT_ATOMS: atom_id res chain seq x y z
N MET A 1 7.89 -5.11 7.59
CA MET A 1 8.61 -4.43 6.50
C MET A 1 7.97 -4.89 5.21
N VAL A 2 7.48 -3.96 4.38
CA VAL A 2 6.87 -4.25 3.08
C VAL A 2 7.92 -4.00 2.00
N ASP A 3 8.03 -4.90 1.03
CA ASP A 3 8.94 -4.71 -0.10
C ASP A 3 8.39 -3.67 -1.07
N LEU A 4 9.24 -2.71 -1.45
CA LEU A 4 8.90 -1.72 -2.47
C LEU A 4 9.13 -2.31 -3.86
N VAL A 5 8.03 -2.46 -4.59
CA VAL A 5 7.98 -2.96 -5.95
C VAL A 5 7.69 -1.79 -6.91
N PRO A 6 8.58 -1.50 -7.87
CA PRO A 6 8.36 -0.45 -8.86
C PRO A 6 7.02 -0.62 -9.60
N ALA A 7 6.31 0.50 -9.82
CA ALA A 7 4.99 0.56 -10.47
C ALA A 7 3.86 -0.20 -9.75
N PHE A 8 4.07 -0.59 -8.49
CA PHE A 8 3.04 -1.23 -7.66
C PHE A 8 2.96 -0.62 -6.26
N THR A 9 4.09 -0.32 -5.63
CA THR A 9 4.14 0.30 -4.29
C THR A 9 5.12 1.45 -4.25
N ARG A 10 4.79 2.48 -3.48
CA ARG A 10 5.63 3.65 -3.28
C ARG A 10 5.62 4.02 -1.80
N ASP A 11 6.82 4.27 -1.27
CA ASP A 11 6.96 4.88 0.05
C ASP A 11 6.51 6.34 -0.01
N VAL A 12 5.56 6.68 0.86
CA VAL A 12 5.01 8.02 1.02
C VAL A 12 5.11 8.51 2.46
N THR A 13 6.00 7.90 3.26
CA THR A 13 6.30 8.33 4.63
C THR A 13 6.56 9.83 4.65
N GLY A 14 5.74 10.58 5.41
CA GLY A 14 5.86 12.02 5.56
C GLY A 14 5.35 12.88 4.38
N LEU A 15 4.80 12.27 3.33
CA LEU A 15 4.12 12.99 2.24
C LEU A 15 2.60 13.11 2.46
N GLY A 16 2.00 12.16 3.19
CA GLY A 16 0.57 12.12 3.48
C GLY A 16 0.13 12.96 4.70
N HIS A 17 -1.17 13.16 4.84
CA HIS A 17 -1.75 13.72 6.07
C HIS A 17 -1.85 12.64 7.16
N HIS A 18 -2.03 13.05 8.42
CA HIS A 18 -2.36 12.10 9.50
C HIS A 18 -3.57 11.24 9.10
N GLY A 19 -3.35 9.93 8.97
CA GLY A 19 -4.37 8.95 8.54
C GLY A 19 -4.25 8.43 7.11
N THR A 20 -3.35 8.98 6.28
CA THR A 20 -3.11 8.45 4.91
C THR A 20 -2.22 7.20 4.90
N GLY A 21 -1.40 7.02 5.95
CA GLY A 21 -0.42 5.93 6.03
C GLY A 21 0.89 6.24 5.30
N ASP A 22 1.85 5.34 5.43
CA ASP A 22 3.23 5.51 4.93
C ASP A 22 3.49 4.83 3.58
N LEU A 23 2.50 4.08 3.06
CA LEU A 23 2.64 3.28 1.85
C LEU A 23 1.46 3.51 0.89
N GLU A 24 1.78 3.84 -0.36
CA GLU A 24 0.84 3.94 -1.47
C GLU A 24 0.94 2.68 -2.36
N VAL A 25 -0.20 2.21 -2.85
CA VAL A 25 -0.30 1.04 -3.73
C VAL A 25 -1.07 1.43 -5.00
N GLU A 26 -0.50 1.14 -6.17
CA GLU A 26 -1.09 1.44 -7.47
C GLU A 26 -1.73 0.17 -8.07
N LEU A 27 -3.03 0.23 -8.39
CA LEU A 27 -3.82 -0.90 -8.87
C LEU A 27 -4.20 -0.72 -10.34
N CYS A 28 -3.26 -1.03 -11.24
CA CYS A 28 -3.45 -0.86 -12.68
C CYS A 28 -4.17 -2.05 -13.34
N THR A 29 -4.12 -3.24 -12.72
CA THR A 29 -4.70 -4.47 -13.23
C THR A 29 -5.44 -5.25 -12.14
N GLN A 30 -6.28 -6.21 -12.56
CA GLN A 30 -6.93 -7.12 -11.60
C GLN A 30 -5.92 -7.94 -10.80
N ARG A 31 -4.77 -8.29 -11.40
CA ARG A 31 -3.70 -9.02 -10.72
C ARG A 31 -3.06 -8.17 -9.61
N ASP A 32 -3.02 -6.85 -9.77
CA ASP A 32 -2.52 -5.94 -8.73
C ASP A 32 -3.49 -5.90 -7.54
N LEU A 33 -4.80 -5.95 -7.80
CA LEU A 33 -5.80 -6.04 -6.74
C LEU A 33 -5.66 -7.34 -5.93
N GLU A 34 -5.46 -8.47 -6.61
CA GLU A 34 -5.22 -9.77 -5.97
C GLU A 34 -3.96 -9.73 -5.09
N ARG A 35 -2.89 -9.12 -5.59
CA ARG A 35 -1.62 -8.96 -4.87
C ARG A 35 -1.74 -8.03 -3.66
N ALA A 36 -2.54 -6.99 -3.73
CA ALA A 36 -2.68 -5.99 -2.68
C ALA A 36 -3.58 -6.43 -1.51
N GLN A 37 -4.30 -7.55 -1.62
CA GLN A 37 -5.23 -7.99 -0.58
C GLN A 37 -4.59 -8.09 0.81
N ASP A 38 -3.36 -8.60 0.90
CA ASP A 38 -2.66 -8.73 2.17
C ASP A 38 -2.29 -7.37 2.78
N LEU A 39 -1.94 -6.39 1.94
CA LEU A 39 -1.68 -5.02 2.39
C LEU A 39 -2.94 -4.36 2.96
N PHE A 40 -4.11 -4.60 2.37
CA PHE A 40 -5.38 -4.08 2.90
C PHE A 40 -5.74 -4.68 4.25
N ARG A 41 -5.53 -5.99 4.43
CA ARG A 41 -5.74 -6.66 5.72
C ARG A 41 -4.82 -6.09 6.80
N LEU A 42 -3.55 -5.89 6.47
CA LEU A 42 -2.57 -5.28 7.37
C LEU A 42 -2.96 -3.84 7.76
N SER A 43 -3.45 -3.05 6.81
CA SER A 43 -3.90 -1.67 7.05
C SER A 43 -5.04 -1.62 8.07
N TYR A 44 -6.01 -2.54 7.99
CA TYR A 44 -7.13 -2.58 8.92
C TYR A 44 -6.78 -3.21 10.28
N ALA A 45 -5.89 -4.20 10.31
CA ALA A 45 -5.44 -4.83 11.56
C ALA A 45 -4.56 -3.91 12.42
N ALA A 46 -3.96 -2.88 11.82
CA ALA A 46 -3.16 -1.88 12.51
C ALA A 46 -4.00 -0.74 13.14
N ALA A 47 -5.32 -0.71 12.91
CA ALA A 47 -6.24 0.31 13.41
C ALA A 47 -6.85 -0.03 14.78
#